data_AF-A0A286TFA4-F1
#
_entry.id   AF-A0A286TFA4-F1
#
_cell.length_a   1.000
_cell.length_b   1.000
_cell.length_c   1.000
_cell.angle_alpha   90.00
_cell.angle_beta   90.00
_cell.angle_gamma   90.00
#
_symmetry.space_group_name_H-M   'P 1'
#
loop_
_entity.id
_entity.type
_entity.pdbx_description
1 polymer ?
#
loop_
_entity_poly.entity_id
_entity_poly.type
_entity_poly.pdbx_seq_one_letter_code
_entity_poly.pdbx_strand_id
1 'polypeptide(L)'
;MHDAGTDHFGSAPAGYDGTCYFGPLQDPVPMATGAWDDPITYFAQGRLVPMVELGMRRGELTQADMDLTNRVIDAMPDLLGRAAQDKPARVHGDLWSGNVMWADDRGSCEAVLIDPAAHGGHREEDLAMLHLFGMSYLTEIMDGYQSVHPLKAGWQERTTLWQLYPIAGHCVFFGGGYISEYRSMCRSLLK
;
A
#
# COMPACT_ATOMS: atom_id res chain seq x y z
N MET A 1 -8.30 -6.35 12.54
CA MET A 1 -7.86 -4.99 12.15
C MET A 1 -8.68 -4.46 10.98
N HIS A 2 -8.60 -5.06 9.79
CA HIS A 2 -9.32 -4.59 8.59
C HIS A 2 -10.84 -4.43 8.78
N ASP A 3 -11.50 -5.36 9.49
CA ASP A 3 -12.96 -5.32 9.74
C ASP A 3 -13.42 -4.19 10.67
N ALA A 4 -12.50 -3.55 11.40
CA ALA A 4 -12.84 -2.36 12.18
C ALA A 4 -13.25 -1.20 11.26
N GLY A 5 -12.82 -1.23 9.99
CA GLY A 5 -13.19 -0.25 8.98
C GLY A 5 -12.78 1.18 9.30
N THR A 6 -13.24 2.08 8.45
CA THR A 6 -13.20 3.53 8.62
C THR A 6 -14.30 4.17 7.74
N ASP A 7 -14.47 5.48 7.82
CA ASP A 7 -15.51 6.20 7.09
C ASP A 7 -15.16 6.34 5.60
N HIS A 8 -13.91 6.67 5.30
CA HIS A 8 -13.44 6.92 3.93
C HIS A 8 -12.05 6.34 3.67
N PHE A 9 -11.74 6.10 2.39
CA PHE A 9 -10.34 5.95 1.99
C PHE A 9 -9.59 7.26 2.28
N GLY A 10 -8.34 7.15 2.72
CA GLY A 10 -7.49 8.24 3.19
C GLY A 10 -7.76 8.77 4.59
N SER A 11 -8.74 8.22 5.32
CA SER A 11 -9.05 8.69 6.68
C SER A 11 -7.82 8.57 7.60
N ALA A 12 -7.52 9.62 8.35
CA ALA A 12 -6.53 9.54 9.43
C ALA A 12 -7.05 8.63 10.57
N PRO A 13 -6.18 8.14 11.47
CA PRO A 13 -6.63 7.46 12.67
C PRO A 13 -7.66 8.29 13.46
N ALA A 14 -8.69 7.62 13.99
CA ALA A 14 -9.77 8.31 14.70
C ALA A 14 -9.23 9.12 15.89
N GLY A 15 -9.58 10.41 15.94
CA GLY A 15 -9.12 11.34 16.97
C GLY A 15 -7.70 11.88 16.76
N TYR A 16 -7.05 11.58 15.64
CA TYR A 16 -5.76 12.14 15.24
C TYR A 16 -5.95 13.25 14.21
N ASP A 17 -5.50 14.46 14.54
CA ASP A 17 -5.56 15.67 13.71
C ASP A 17 -4.18 16.12 13.18
N GLY A 18 -3.13 15.35 13.50
CA GLY A 18 -1.78 15.60 13.04
C GLY A 18 -1.51 15.13 11.62
N THR A 19 -0.29 15.40 11.16
CA THR A 19 0.20 14.92 9.86
C THR A 19 0.51 13.44 9.92
N CYS A 20 -0.10 12.65 9.03
CA CYS A 20 0.34 11.27 8.81
C CYS A 20 1.62 11.26 7.97
N TYR A 21 2.53 10.35 8.26
CA TYR A 21 3.81 10.22 7.57
C TYR A 21 3.99 8.82 6.98
N PHE A 22 4.84 8.74 5.95
CA PHE A 22 5.33 7.50 5.37
C PHE A 22 6.85 7.60 5.16
N GLY A 23 7.53 6.47 5.10
CA GLY A 23 8.98 6.43 4.87
C GLY A 23 9.82 6.49 6.15
N PRO A 24 11.15 6.56 5.99
CA PRO A 24 12.07 6.34 7.09
C PRO A 24 12.12 7.52 8.08
N LEU A 25 12.42 7.27 9.35
CA LEU A 25 12.40 8.28 10.41
C LEU A 25 13.33 9.49 10.16
N GLN A 26 14.42 9.31 9.41
CA GLN A 26 15.34 10.39 9.06
C GLN A 26 14.83 11.30 7.93
N ASP A 27 13.82 10.86 7.16
CA ASP A 27 13.23 11.59 6.04
C ASP A 27 11.74 11.21 5.86
N PRO A 28 10.88 11.48 6.86
CA PRO A 28 9.48 11.12 6.80
C PRO A 28 8.76 12.06 5.82
N VAL A 29 7.99 11.49 4.88
CA VAL A 29 7.22 12.27 3.91
C VAL A 29 5.77 12.37 4.37
N PRO A 30 5.15 13.56 4.34
CA PRO A 30 3.73 13.70 4.62
C PRO A 30 2.91 12.83 3.66
N MET A 31 2.03 12.01 4.23
CA MET A 31 1.09 11.18 3.48
C MET A 31 -0.25 11.91 3.43
N ALA A 32 -0.83 11.99 2.22
CA ALA A 32 -2.13 12.64 2.04
C ALA A 32 -3.23 11.89 2.81
N THR A 33 -3.93 12.62 3.67
CA THR A 33 -5.18 12.20 4.31
C THR A 33 -6.36 12.90 3.64
N GLY A 34 -7.54 12.28 3.70
CA GLY A 34 -8.71 12.79 2.99
C GLY A 34 -9.94 11.92 3.18
N ALA A 35 -10.98 12.23 2.41
CA ALA A 35 -12.27 11.55 2.44
C ALA A 35 -12.64 11.09 1.03
N TRP A 36 -11.90 10.11 0.50
CA TRP A 36 -12.19 9.51 -0.80
C TRP A 36 -13.22 8.39 -0.65
N ASP A 37 -14.23 8.38 -1.52
CA ASP A 37 -15.32 7.40 -1.48
C ASP A 37 -15.05 6.14 -2.33
N ASP A 38 -13.97 6.16 -3.13
CA ASP A 38 -13.59 5.04 -3.98
C ASP A 38 -12.07 4.78 -3.93
N PRO A 39 -11.65 3.51 -4.07
CA PRO A 39 -10.24 3.13 -3.93
C PRO A 39 -9.37 3.61 -5.11
N ILE A 40 -9.94 3.87 -6.29
CA ILE A 40 -9.18 4.29 -7.48
C ILE A 40 -8.71 5.72 -7.31
N THR A 41 -9.64 6.63 -7.02
CA THR A 41 -9.33 8.04 -6.79
C THR A 41 -8.39 8.19 -5.60
N TYR A 42 -8.63 7.44 -4.51
CA TYR A 42 -7.74 7.36 -3.36
C TYR A 42 -6.32 6.96 -3.75
N PHE A 43 -6.15 5.82 -4.44
CA PHE A 43 -4.83 5.29 -4.73
C PHE A 43 -4.09 6.15 -5.78
N ALA A 44 -4.81 6.72 -6.74
CA ALA A 44 -4.25 7.65 -7.70
C ALA A 44 -3.80 8.96 -7.04
N GLN A 45 -4.73 9.69 -6.40
CA GLN A 45 -4.51 11.06 -5.94
C GLN A 45 -3.89 11.15 -4.54
N GLY A 46 -4.21 10.19 -3.66
CA GLY A 46 -3.70 10.16 -2.30
C GLY A 46 -2.37 9.42 -2.15
N ARG A 47 -1.99 8.60 -3.14
CA ARG A 47 -0.80 7.74 -3.07
C ARG A 47 0.13 7.94 -4.26
N LEU A 48 -0.19 7.39 -5.42
CA LEU A 48 0.74 7.30 -6.56
C LEU A 48 1.18 8.66 -7.08
N VAL A 49 0.25 9.55 -7.43
CA VAL A 49 0.59 10.85 -8.04
C VAL A 49 1.48 11.69 -7.09
N PRO A 50 1.13 11.92 -5.81
CA PRO A 50 2.00 12.67 -4.90
C PRO A 50 3.39 12.08 -4.74
N MET A 51 3.50 10.74 -4.69
CA MET A 51 4.79 10.06 -4.52
C MET A 51 5.67 10.17 -5.77
N VAL A 52 5.09 10.00 -6.96
CA VAL A 52 5.81 10.15 -8.23
C VAL A 52 6.24 11.60 -8.44
N GLU A 53 5.37 12.58 -8.13
CA GLU A 53 5.75 13.99 -8.16
C GLU A 53 6.89 14.30 -7.18
N LEU A 54 6.88 13.70 -5.99
CA LEU A 54 7.99 13.84 -5.04
C LEU A 54 9.29 13.26 -5.61
N GLY A 55 9.23 12.09 -6.24
CA GLY A 55 10.38 11.48 -6.93
C GLY A 55 10.90 12.37 -8.05
N MET A 56 10.01 13.02 -8.80
CA MET A 56 10.39 14.00 -9.83
C MET A 56 11.06 15.23 -9.23
N ARG A 57 10.51 15.79 -8.14
CA ARG A 57 11.12 16.92 -7.42
C ARG A 57 12.50 16.59 -6.86
N ARG A 58 12.74 15.33 -6.48
CA ARG A 58 14.03 14.83 -6.00
C ARG A 58 14.98 14.39 -7.12
N GLY A 59 14.51 14.35 -8.37
CA GLY A 59 15.31 13.96 -9.53
C GLY A 59 15.46 12.45 -9.75
N GLU A 60 14.72 11.63 -9.01
CA GLU A 60 14.74 10.16 -9.11
C GLU A 60 13.79 9.63 -10.19
N LEU A 61 12.65 10.29 -10.37
CA LEU A 61 11.63 9.95 -11.37
C LEU A 61 11.49 11.07 -12.41
N THR A 62 10.91 10.74 -13.55
CA THR A 62 10.81 11.63 -14.71
C THR A 62 9.36 11.83 -15.14
N GLN A 63 9.12 12.77 -16.07
CA GLN A 63 7.80 12.92 -16.69
C GLN A 63 7.32 11.62 -17.35
N ALA A 64 8.22 10.83 -17.93
CA ALA A 64 7.87 9.53 -18.52
C ALA A 64 7.38 8.52 -17.46
N ASP A 65 7.86 8.62 -16.23
CA ASP A 65 7.40 7.79 -15.11
C ASP A 65 6.00 8.21 -14.67
N MET A 66 5.72 9.52 -14.62
CA MET A 66 4.37 10.04 -14.38
C MET A 66 3.40 9.62 -15.49
N ASP A 67 3.79 9.73 -16.76
CA ASP A 67 2.94 9.33 -17.89
C ASP A 67 2.64 7.81 -17.84
N LEU A 68 3.63 7.00 -17.47
CA LEU A 68 3.44 5.56 -17.26
C LEU A 68 2.52 5.26 -16.07
N THR A 69 2.65 6.02 -14.98
CA THR A 69 1.78 5.93 -13.80
C THR A 69 0.34 6.26 -14.14
N ASN A 70 0.11 7.35 -14.89
CA ASN A 70 -1.21 7.76 -15.34
C ASN A 70 -1.88 6.69 -16.21
N ARG A 71 -1.13 6.02 -17.09
CA ARG A 71 -1.67 4.89 -17.86
C ARG A 71 -2.12 3.73 -16.96
N VAL A 72 -1.41 3.45 -15.88
CA VAL A 72 -1.85 2.44 -14.89
C VAL A 72 -3.11 2.91 -14.17
N ILE A 73 -3.17 4.18 -13.76
CA ILE A 73 -4.35 4.80 -13.14
C ILE A 73 -5.57 4.65 -14.07
N ASP A 74 -5.41 4.96 -15.36
CA ASP A 74 -6.48 4.82 -16.36
C ASP A 74 -6.96 3.37 -16.50
N ALA A 75 -6.08 2.39 -16.28
CA ALA A 75 -6.40 0.96 -16.33
C ALA A 75 -6.96 0.39 -15.01
N MET A 76 -6.90 1.14 -13.90
CA MET A 76 -7.34 0.65 -12.58
C MET A 76 -8.77 0.14 -12.50
N PRO A 77 -9.78 0.72 -13.20
CA PRO A 77 -11.13 0.17 -13.21
C PRO A 77 -11.18 -1.31 -13.62
N ASP A 78 -10.39 -1.68 -14.63
CA ASP A 78 -10.31 -3.06 -15.11
C ASP A 78 -9.43 -3.93 -14.21
N LEU A 79 -8.29 -3.40 -13.75
CA LEU A 79 -7.35 -4.11 -12.87
C LEU A 79 -7.97 -4.48 -11.52
N LEU A 80 -8.76 -3.57 -10.93
CA LEU A 80 -9.45 -3.83 -9.67
C LEU A 80 -10.68 -4.72 -9.86
N GLY A 81 -11.41 -4.54 -10.96
CA GLY A 81 -12.67 -5.23 -11.22
C GLY A 81 -13.62 -5.12 -10.02
N ARG A 82 -14.07 -6.27 -9.48
CA ARG A 82 -14.98 -6.27 -8.33
C ARG A 82 -14.35 -5.68 -7.06
N ALA A 83 -13.02 -5.66 -6.93
CA ALA A 83 -12.33 -5.09 -5.77
C ALA A 83 -12.55 -3.57 -5.65
N ALA A 84 -12.89 -2.88 -6.74
CA ALA A 84 -13.25 -1.45 -6.70
C ALA A 84 -14.46 -1.15 -5.78
N GLN A 85 -15.25 -2.17 -5.40
CA GLN A 85 -16.39 -2.05 -4.50
C GLN A 85 -16.07 -2.43 -3.04
N ASP A 86 -14.81 -2.72 -2.70
CA ASP A 86 -14.44 -2.93 -1.29
C ASP A 86 -14.59 -1.63 -0.50
N LYS A 87 -14.95 -1.79 0.77
CA LYS A 87 -15.04 -0.67 1.71
C LYS A 87 -13.67 -0.35 2.28
N PRO A 88 -13.42 0.90 2.70
CA PRO A 88 -12.15 1.26 3.30
C PRO A 88 -11.94 0.48 4.61
N ALA A 89 -10.77 -0.14 4.71
CA ALA A 89 -10.30 -0.86 5.87
C ALA A 89 -9.40 0.03 6.71
N ARG A 90 -9.29 -0.27 8.00
CA ARG A 90 -8.21 0.27 8.83
C ARG A 90 -6.94 -0.50 8.53
N VAL A 91 -6.02 0.09 7.77
CA VAL A 91 -4.75 -0.55 7.40
C VAL A 91 -3.61 -0.09 8.31
N HIS A 92 -2.60 -0.94 8.41
CA HIS A 92 -1.30 -0.61 9.00
C HIS A 92 -0.54 0.40 8.12
N GLY A 93 -0.61 0.24 6.79
CA GLY A 93 -0.09 1.16 5.79
C GLY A 93 1.41 1.02 5.48
N ASP A 94 2.14 0.26 6.29
CA ASP A 94 3.55 -0.12 6.06
C ASP A 94 3.83 -1.55 6.54
N LEU A 95 2.97 -2.51 6.18
CA LEU A 95 3.00 -3.88 6.73
C LEU A 95 3.99 -4.78 5.98
N TRP A 96 5.30 -4.54 6.14
CA TRP A 96 6.35 -5.44 5.67
C TRP A 96 6.92 -6.26 6.84
N SER A 97 7.75 -7.27 6.53
CA SER A 97 8.25 -8.23 7.53
C SER A 97 9.03 -7.59 8.69
N GLY A 98 9.69 -6.45 8.47
CA GLY A 98 10.37 -5.71 9.54
C GLY A 98 9.42 -5.11 10.59
N ASN A 99 8.15 -4.92 10.24
CA ASN A 99 7.11 -4.36 11.11
C ASN A 99 6.22 -5.43 11.75
N VAL A 100 6.59 -6.72 11.63
CA VAL A 100 5.90 -7.85 12.26
C VAL A 100 6.82 -8.50 13.30
N MET A 101 6.50 -8.30 14.58
CA MET A 101 7.28 -8.80 15.70
C MET A 101 6.58 -10.00 16.33
N TRP A 102 7.21 -11.18 16.27
CA TRP A 102 6.71 -12.37 16.95
C TRP A 102 7.07 -12.32 18.43
N ALA A 103 6.06 -12.38 19.30
CA ALA A 103 6.22 -12.37 20.75
C ALA A 103 5.64 -13.65 21.35
N ASP A 104 6.33 -14.21 22.33
CA ASP A 104 5.85 -15.32 23.16
C ASP A 104 5.87 -14.86 24.63
N ASP A 105 4.91 -14.01 24.98
CA ASP A 105 4.80 -13.43 26.33
C ASP A 105 3.91 -14.28 27.25
N ARG A 106 3.10 -15.19 26.71
CA ARG A 106 2.04 -15.88 27.49
C ARG A 106 1.80 -17.36 27.13
N GLY A 107 2.77 -18.02 26.49
CA GLY A 107 2.62 -19.42 26.04
C GLY A 107 1.74 -19.57 24.79
N SER A 108 1.44 -18.45 24.13
CA SER A 108 0.91 -18.37 22.78
C SER A 108 1.77 -17.39 22.00
N CYS A 109 2.28 -17.82 20.84
CA CYS A 109 2.99 -16.94 19.92
C CYS A 109 1.98 -16.00 19.26
N GLU A 110 2.20 -14.69 19.39
CA GLU A 110 1.38 -13.64 18.79
C GLU A 110 2.24 -12.74 17.91
N ALA A 111 1.64 -12.17 16.88
CA ALA A 111 2.26 -11.14 16.06
C ALA A 111 1.87 -9.75 16.60
N VAL A 112 2.87 -8.92 16.91
CA VAL A 112 2.73 -7.51 17.26
C VAL A 112 3.15 -6.68 16.05
N LEU A 113 2.29 -5.77 15.60
CA LEU A 113 2.56 -4.87 14.48
C LEU A 113 3.12 -3.54 15.00
N ILE A 114 4.20 -3.05 14.40
CA ILE A 114 4.90 -1.82 14.82
C ILE A 114 5.10 -0.85 13.65
N ASP A 115 5.40 0.41 13.97
CA ASP A 115 5.70 1.48 13.00
C ASP A 115 4.61 1.67 11.91
N PRO A 116 3.34 1.90 12.30
CA PRO A 116 2.26 2.05 11.34
C PRO A 116 2.32 3.40 10.62
N ALA A 117 2.11 3.36 9.30
CA ALA A 117 1.61 4.48 8.53
C ALA A 117 0.07 4.41 8.44
N ALA A 118 -0.61 4.29 9.58
CA ALA A 118 -2.02 3.88 9.62
C ALA A 118 -2.98 4.88 8.97
N HIS A 119 -3.93 4.35 8.19
CA HIS A 119 -4.96 5.14 7.53
C HIS A 119 -6.16 4.27 7.12
N GLY A 120 -7.19 4.94 6.60
CA GLY A 120 -8.24 4.33 5.81
C GLY A 120 -7.75 3.93 4.43
N GLY A 121 -7.75 2.66 4.10
CA GLY A 121 -7.15 2.20 2.86
C GLY A 121 -7.76 0.92 2.33
N HIS A 122 -7.19 0.35 1.26
CA HIS A 122 -7.69 -0.90 0.72
C HIS A 122 -6.96 -2.06 1.40
N ARG A 123 -7.68 -3.00 2.02
CA ARG A 123 -7.09 -4.10 2.80
C ARG A 123 -6.05 -4.96 2.07
N GLU A 124 -6.15 -5.04 0.74
CA GLU A 124 -5.16 -5.74 -0.08
C GLU A 124 -3.78 -5.05 -0.05
N GLU A 125 -3.68 -3.77 0.29
CA GLU A 125 -2.41 -3.04 0.28
C GLU A 125 -1.45 -3.51 1.38
N ASP A 126 -1.96 -3.75 2.60
CA ASP A 126 -1.19 -4.36 3.69
C ASP A 126 -0.72 -5.78 3.33
N LEU A 127 -1.61 -6.59 2.74
CA LEU A 127 -1.29 -7.97 2.37
C LEU A 127 -0.28 -8.01 1.22
N ALA A 128 -0.38 -7.09 0.26
CA ALA A 128 0.58 -6.98 -0.83
C ALA A 128 1.97 -6.52 -0.34
N MET A 129 2.02 -5.70 0.71
CA MET A 129 3.28 -5.28 1.33
C MET A 129 4.01 -6.44 2.01
N LEU A 130 3.29 -7.38 2.64
CA LEU A 130 3.88 -8.61 3.18
C LEU A 130 4.54 -9.49 2.10
N HIS A 131 4.05 -9.44 0.85
CA HIS A 131 4.65 -10.18 -0.26
C HIS A 131 5.94 -9.52 -0.78
N LEU A 132 6.05 -8.19 -0.69
CA LEU A 132 7.02 -7.40 -1.45
C LEU A 132 8.49 -7.69 -1.05
N PHE A 133 8.76 -7.77 0.26
CA PHE A 133 10.10 -8.04 0.79
C PHE A 133 10.26 -9.44 1.39
N GLY A 134 9.25 -10.29 1.19
CA GLY A 134 9.17 -11.61 1.77
C GLY A 134 8.76 -11.57 3.25
N MET A 135 7.86 -12.48 3.62
CA MET A 135 7.39 -12.67 4.98
C MET A 135 7.50 -14.14 5.37
N SER A 136 8.02 -14.42 6.56
CA SER A 136 8.00 -15.77 7.13
C SER A 136 6.55 -16.20 7.37
N TYR A 137 6.23 -17.45 7.00
CA TYR A 137 4.88 -18.01 7.14
C TYR A 137 3.81 -17.26 6.32
N LEU A 138 4.20 -16.65 5.19
CA LEU A 138 3.29 -15.87 4.35
C LEU A 138 2.07 -16.70 3.90
N THR A 139 2.27 -17.97 3.52
CA THR A 139 1.17 -18.86 3.12
C THR A 139 0.18 -19.02 4.25
N GLU A 140 0.65 -19.31 5.47
CA GLU A 140 -0.18 -19.50 6.66
C GLU A 140 -0.91 -18.20 7.06
N ILE A 141 -0.25 -17.05 6.94
CA ILE A 141 -0.85 -15.73 7.16
C ILE A 141 -1.99 -15.50 6.15
N MET A 142 -1.74 -15.77 4.87
CA MET A 142 -2.74 -15.58 3.82
C MET A 142 -3.90 -16.56 3.95
N ASP A 143 -3.64 -17.84 4.26
CA ASP A 143 -4.68 -18.85 4.51
C ASP A 143 -5.53 -18.47 5.74
N GLY A 144 -4.89 -18.03 6.82
CA GLY A 144 -5.56 -17.52 8.01
C GLY A 144 -6.46 -16.34 7.68
N TYR A 145 -5.95 -15.35 6.96
CA TYR A 145 -6.73 -14.18 6.53
C TYR A 145 -7.90 -14.56 5.62
N GLN A 146 -7.66 -15.39 4.60
CA GLN A 146 -8.68 -15.88 3.67
C GLN A 146 -9.79 -16.67 4.36
N SER A 147 -9.49 -17.38 5.46
CA SER A 147 -10.47 -18.17 6.20
C SER A 147 -11.52 -17.32 6.95
N VAL A 148 -11.18 -16.07 7.28
CA VAL A 148 -12.05 -15.17 8.06
C VAL A 148 -12.58 -14.00 7.23
N HIS A 149 -11.77 -13.46 6.32
CA HIS A 149 -12.13 -12.32 5.47
C HIS A 149 -11.65 -12.54 4.03
N PRO A 150 -12.34 -13.41 3.26
CA PRO A 150 -11.95 -13.73 1.89
C PRO A 150 -11.73 -12.48 1.01
N LEU A 151 -10.60 -12.45 0.33
CA LEU A 151 -10.26 -11.52 -0.73
C LEU A 151 -11.10 -11.83 -1.97
N LYS A 152 -11.43 -10.78 -2.73
CA LYS A 152 -12.16 -10.95 -3.98
C LYS A 152 -11.31 -11.72 -4.98
N ALA A 153 -11.95 -12.53 -5.81
CA ALA A 153 -11.26 -13.29 -6.86
C ALA A 153 -10.34 -12.39 -7.69
N GLY A 154 -9.17 -12.90 -8.05
CA GLY A 154 -8.14 -12.15 -8.78
C GLY A 154 -7.22 -11.29 -7.90
N TRP A 155 -7.18 -11.50 -6.58
CA TRP A 155 -6.39 -10.66 -5.67
C TRP A 155 -4.88 -10.85 -5.90
N GLN A 156 -4.47 -12.05 -6.29
CA GLN A 156 -3.07 -12.36 -6.58
C GLN A 156 -2.54 -11.47 -7.69
N GLU A 157 -3.32 -11.29 -8.75
CA GLU A 157 -3.04 -10.44 -9.90
C GLU A 157 -3.00 -8.95 -9.53
N ARG A 158 -3.73 -8.55 -8.48
CA ARG A 158 -3.72 -7.18 -7.94
C ARG A 158 -2.56 -6.89 -6.99
N THR A 159 -1.80 -7.89 -6.56
CA THR A 159 -0.65 -7.70 -5.64
C THR A 159 0.32 -6.65 -6.19
N THR A 160 0.70 -6.75 -7.47
CA THR A 160 1.62 -5.81 -8.11
C THR A 160 1.07 -4.39 -8.17
N LEU A 161 -0.25 -4.23 -8.32
CA LEU A 161 -0.89 -2.90 -8.32
C LEU A 161 -0.68 -2.19 -6.98
N TRP A 162 -0.97 -2.88 -5.88
CA TRP A 162 -0.82 -2.31 -4.55
C TRP A 162 0.63 -2.06 -4.15
N GLN A 163 1.57 -2.87 -4.64
CA GLN A 163 3.00 -2.70 -4.41
C GLN A 163 3.60 -1.48 -5.13
N LEU A 164 2.89 -0.84 -6.07
CA LEU A 164 3.40 0.35 -6.76
C LEU A 164 3.68 1.52 -5.80
N TYR A 165 2.83 1.74 -4.79
CA TYR A 165 3.02 2.85 -3.85
C TYR A 165 4.29 2.69 -2.99
N PRO A 166 4.51 1.57 -2.28
CA PRO A 166 5.74 1.39 -1.52
C PRO A 166 6.98 1.39 -2.41
N ILE A 167 6.93 0.81 -3.62
CA ILE A 167 8.08 0.86 -4.56
C ILE A 167 8.34 2.28 -5.07
N ALA A 168 7.31 3.09 -5.35
CA ALA A 168 7.49 4.50 -5.66
C ALA A 168 8.17 5.25 -4.49
N GLY A 169 7.79 4.92 -3.25
CA GLY A 169 8.50 5.40 -2.05
C GLY A 169 9.97 4.97 -2.04
N HIS A 170 10.27 3.72 -2.33
CA HIS A 170 11.67 3.24 -2.40
C HIS A 170 12.47 3.94 -3.50
N CYS A 171 11.85 4.31 -4.63
CA CYS A 171 12.50 5.18 -5.62
C CYS A 171 12.86 6.54 -5.02
N VAL A 172 11.94 7.15 -4.26
CA VAL A 172 12.11 8.46 -3.61
C VAL A 172 13.19 8.48 -2.52
N PHE A 173 13.33 7.38 -1.77
CA PHE A 173 14.24 7.30 -0.63
C PHE A 173 15.61 6.71 -0.98
N PHE A 174 15.67 5.78 -1.93
CA PHE A 174 16.85 4.96 -2.19
C PHE A 174 17.29 4.97 -3.66
N GLY A 175 16.44 5.43 -4.58
CA GLY A 175 16.73 5.52 -6.02
C GLY A 175 17.14 4.18 -6.65
N GLY A 176 18.01 4.24 -7.65
CA GLY A 176 18.72 3.07 -8.18
C GLY A 176 17.80 1.97 -8.76
N GLY A 177 17.97 0.73 -8.28
CA GLY A 177 17.29 -0.45 -8.80
C GLY A 177 15.76 -0.37 -8.73
N TYR A 178 15.23 0.30 -7.70
CA TYR A 178 13.80 0.46 -7.49
C TYR A 178 13.09 1.20 -8.63
N ILE A 179 13.79 2.12 -9.32
CA ILE A 179 13.23 2.84 -10.46
C ILE A 179 12.98 1.88 -11.63
N SER A 180 13.92 0.96 -11.86
CA SER A 180 13.78 -0.05 -12.92
C SER A 180 12.67 -1.05 -12.60
N GLU A 181 12.56 -1.43 -11.33
CA GLU A 181 11.50 -2.28 -10.79
C GLU A 181 10.12 -1.62 -10.94
N TYR A 182 9.95 -0.38 -10.48
CA TYR A 182 8.72 0.40 -10.60
C TYR A 182 8.22 0.43 -12.05
N ARG A 183 9.11 0.81 -12.97
CA ARG A 183 8.80 0.83 -14.42
C ARG A 183 8.40 -0.53 -14.95
N SER A 184 9.03 -1.61 -14.46
CA SER A 184 8.70 -2.98 -14.87
C SER A 184 7.31 -3.38 -14.39
N MET A 185 6.97 -3.07 -13.13
CA MET A 185 5.66 -3.33 -12.53
C MET A 185 4.55 -2.57 -13.25
N CYS A 186 4.74 -1.28 -13.53
CA CYS A 186 3.77 -0.52 -14.31
C CYS A 186 3.55 -1.14 -15.69
N ARG A 187 4.61 -1.57 -16.37
CA ARG A 187 4.49 -2.24 -17.67
C ARG A 187 3.79 -3.60 -17.58
N SER A 188 3.97 -4.37 -16.50
CA SER A 188 3.27 -5.66 -16.37
C SER A 188 1.77 -5.49 -16.16
N LEU A 189 1.34 -4.39 -15.56
CA LEU A 189 -0.08 -4.06 -15.35
C LEU A 189 -0.78 -3.55 -16.62
N LEU A 190 -0.03 -3.22 -17.67
CA LEU A 190 -0.55 -2.66 -18.93
C LEU A 190 -0.50 -3.63 -20.11
N LYS A 191 -0.29 -4.93 -19.85
CA LYS A 191 -0.29 -5.99 -20.86
C LYS A 191 -1.65 -6.64 -20.95
#